data_AF-A0A2U1B1K4-F1
#
_entry.id   AF-A0A2U1B1K4-F1
#
_cell.length_a   1.000
_cell.length_b   1.000
_cell.length_c   1.000
_cell.angle_alpha   90.00
_cell.angle_beta   90.00
_cell.angle_gamma   90.00
#
_symmetry.space_group_name_H-M   'P 1'
#
loop_
_entity.id
_entity.type
_entity.pdbx_description
1 polymer ?
#
loop_
_entity_poly.entity_id
_entity_poly.type
_entity_poly.pdbx_seq_one_letter_code
_entity_poly.pdbx_strand_id
1 'polypeptide(L)'
;MKWRDSAIRSLYSLFTFLISLACCIITPFLRKTAVRAKAASMFIYLLLALFSLGFLMPSFEAAREPARRISCGSNLKQIRICLEQYAEDFNGFLPPDLPTLFESAYLSDAAIYRCPGRRESHTDFSDYLYYGANRRIDEKPPFLLLKDRARNHPGKYGNLMLSNGNLQHERD
;
A
#
# COMPACT_ATOMS: atom_id res chain seq x y z
N MET A 1 -1.70 9.97 -9.96
CA MET A 1 -0.45 9.20 -9.70
C MET A 1 -0.05 8.35 -10.93
N LYS A 2 -0.08 8.90 -12.16
CA LYS A 2 0.16 8.18 -13.44
C LYS A 2 1.57 8.41 -14.03
N TRP A 3 2.21 9.52 -13.65
CA TRP A 3 3.49 9.97 -14.19
C TRP A 3 4.69 9.16 -13.70
N ARG A 4 4.61 8.61 -12.48
CA ARG A 4 5.73 7.88 -11.84
C ARG A 4 5.96 6.52 -12.49
N ASP A 5 4.90 5.80 -12.85
CA ASP A 5 5.02 4.51 -13.55
C ASP A 5 5.51 4.69 -15.00
N SER A 6 5.23 5.86 -15.60
CA SER A 6 5.75 6.22 -16.93
C SER A 6 7.26 6.51 -16.86
N ALA A 7 7.71 7.29 -15.88
CA ALA A 7 9.12 7.58 -15.67
C ALA A 7 9.94 6.30 -15.38
N ILE A 8 9.39 5.40 -14.57
CA ILE A 8 10.03 4.13 -14.22
C ILE A 8 10.12 3.20 -15.45
N ARG A 9 9.04 3.07 -16.24
CA ARG A 9 9.08 2.27 -17.48
C ARG A 9 10.03 2.85 -18.52
N SER A 10 10.11 4.17 -18.66
CA SER A 10 11.10 4.82 -19.53
C SER A 10 12.53 4.56 -19.05
N LEU A 11 12.78 4.63 -17.73
CA LEU A 11 14.09 4.32 -17.15
C LEU A 11 14.51 2.87 -17.40
N TYR A 12 13.60 1.91 -17.20
CA TYR A 12 13.87 0.50 -17.50
C TYR A 12 14.09 0.25 -18.99
N SER A 13 13.29 0.87 -19.87
CA SER A 13 13.45 0.74 -21.31
C SER A 13 14.75 1.35 -21.81
N LEU A 14 15.18 2.48 -21.25
CA LEU A 14 16.50 3.07 -21.53
C LEU A 14 17.60 2.15 -21.03
N PHE A 15 17.46 1.58 -19.85
CA PHE A 15 18.45 0.68 -19.27
C PHE A 15 18.61 -0.61 -20.09
N THR A 16 17.52 -1.24 -20.51
CA THR A 16 17.56 -2.43 -21.39
C THR A 16 18.11 -2.09 -22.77
N PHE A 17 17.80 -0.91 -23.30
CA PHE A 17 18.34 -0.46 -24.57
C PHE A 17 19.85 -0.20 -24.49
N LEU A 18 20.33 0.44 -23.42
CA LEU A 18 21.76 0.69 -23.20
C LEU A 18 22.56 -0.61 -22.99
N ILE A 19 21.99 -1.61 -22.29
CA ILE A 19 22.60 -2.94 -22.14
C ILE A 19 22.68 -3.66 -23.49
N SER A 20 21.60 -3.61 -24.29
CA SER A 20 21.57 -4.22 -25.62
C SER A 20 22.56 -3.55 -26.58
N LEU A 21 22.60 -2.22 -26.58
CA LEU A 21 23.54 -1.41 -27.37
C LEU A 21 25.00 -1.73 -26.99
N ALA A 22 25.30 -1.81 -25.68
CA ALA A 22 26.61 -2.20 -25.20
C ALA A 22 26.97 -3.64 -25.63
N CYS A 23 26.01 -4.56 -25.63
CA CYS A 23 26.21 -5.95 -26.09
C CYS A 23 26.54 -6.00 -27.59
N CYS A 24 25.81 -5.25 -28.43
CA CYS A 24 26.03 -5.21 -29.89
C CYS A 24 27.36 -4.55 -30.28
N ILE A 25 27.80 -3.52 -29.56
CA ILE A 25 29.06 -2.82 -29.87
C ILE A 25 30.28 -3.64 -29.40
N ILE A 26 30.15 -4.41 -28.32
CA ILE A 26 31.28 -5.08 -27.67
C ILE A 26 31.44 -6.55 -28.12
N THR A 27 30.37 -7.21 -28.57
CA THR A 27 30.41 -8.56 -29.16
C THR A 27 31.44 -8.77 -30.28
N PRO A 28 31.67 -7.84 -31.23
CA PRO A 28 32.74 -8.00 -32.22
C PRO A 28 34.16 -7.86 -31.63
N PHE A 29 34.33 -7.10 -30.53
CA PHE A 29 35.62 -6.93 -29.83
C PHE A 29 35.99 -8.15 -28.97
N LEU A 30 35.01 -8.94 -28.52
CA LEU A 30 35.20 -10.16 -27.73
C LEU A 30 35.63 -11.38 -28.57
N ARG A 31 35.63 -11.27 -29.91
CA ARG A 31 36.03 -12.38 -30.81
C ARG A 31 37.55 -12.56 -30.95
N LYS A 32 38.39 -11.63 -30.49
CA LYS A 32 39.85 -11.63 -30.72
C LYS A 32 40.70 -11.35 -29.48
N THR A 33 40.32 -11.81 -28.28
CA THR A 33 41.14 -11.58 -27.07
C THR A 33 41.41 -12.85 -26.29
N ALA A 34 42.64 -12.97 -25.75
CA ALA A 34 43.07 -14.09 -24.92
C ALA A 34 42.12 -14.29 -23.72
N VAL A 35 41.97 -15.52 -23.26
CA VAL A 35 41.01 -15.97 -22.21
C VAL A 35 40.97 -15.05 -20.97
N ARG A 36 42.11 -14.46 -20.59
CA ARG A 36 42.23 -13.50 -19.48
C ARG A 36 41.45 -12.19 -19.68
N ALA A 37 41.41 -11.65 -20.90
CA ALA A 37 40.67 -10.42 -21.21
C ALA A 37 39.15 -10.66 -21.25
N LYS A 38 38.72 -11.86 -21.67
CA LYS A 38 37.30 -12.27 -21.67
C LYS A 38 36.75 -12.43 -20.25
N ALA A 39 37.54 -12.98 -19.33
CA ALA A 39 37.18 -13.08 -17.92
C ALA A 39 37.09 -11.69 -17.24
N ALA A 40 38.01 -10.78 -17.55
CA ALA A 40 37.98 -9.42 -17.02
C ALA A 40 36.73 -8.64 -17.46
N SER A 41 36.34 -8.73 -18.73
CA SER A 41 35.13 -8.07 -19.24
C SER A 41 33.85 -8.61 -18.59
N MET A 42 33.72 -9.93 -18.43
CA MET A 42 32.56 -10.54 -17.77
C MET A 42 32.42 -10.08 -16.30
N PHE A 43 33.54 -9.95 -15.59
CA PHE A 43 33.55 -9.47 -14.21
C PHE A 43 33.09 -8.02 -14.10
N ILE A 44 33.47 -7.15 -15.05
CA ILE A 44 33.01 -5.76 -15.10
C ILE A 44 31.48 -5.68 -15.28
N TYR A 45 30.90 -6.51 -16.14
CA TYR A 45 29.44 -6.57 -16.30
C TYR A 45 28.73 -7.03 -15.03
N LEU A 46 29.29 -8.04 -14.35
CA LEU A 46 28.74 -8.53 -13.08
C LEU A 46 28.77 -7.43 -12.01
N LEU A 47 29.89 -6.70 -11.89
CA LEU A 47 30.01 -5.58 -10.97
C LEU A 47 29.03 -4.45 -11.30
N LEU A 48 28.86 -4.09 -12.58
CA LEU A 48 27.92 -3.06 -13.01
C LEU A 48 26.46 -3.44 -12.74
N ALA A 49 26.10 -4.70 -12.96
CA ALA A 49 24.76 -5.23 -12.68
C ALA A 49 24.46 -5.22 -11.17
N LEU A 50 25.42 -5.65 -10.34
CA LEU A 50 25.30 -5.64 -8.88
C LEU A 50 25.24 -4.21 -8.32
N PHE A 51 26.05 -3.29 -8.85
CA PHE A 51 26.03 -1.88 -8.46
C PHE A 51 24.69 -1.20 -8.82
N SER A 52 24.16 -1.53 -9.99
CA SER A 52 22.86 -1.01 -10.45
C SER A 52 21.71 -1.49 -9.55
N LEU A 53 21.74 -2.76 -9.09
CA LEU A 53 20.78 -3.29 -8.11
C LEU A 53 20.94 -2.64 -6.72
N GLY A 54 22.17 -2.32 -6.32
CA GLY A 54 22.47 -1.68 -5.03
C GLY A 54 21.93 -0.25 -4.89
N PHE A 55 21.85 0.49 -6.00
CA PHE A 55 21.33 1.87 -5.99
C PHE A 55 19.79 1.94 -5.91
N LEU A 56 19.06 0.84 -6.11
CA LEU A 56 17.60 0.81 -5.98
C LEU A 56 17.13 0.71 -4.52
N MET A 57 17.98 0.24 -3.59
CA MET A 57 17.55 -0.17 -2.25
C MET A 57 17.25 0.96 -1.23
N PRO A 58 17.90 2.15 -1.19
CA PRO A 58 17.76 3.04 -0.03
C PRO A 58 16.50 3.92 -0.05
N SER A 59 15.65 3.86 -1.08
CA SER A 59 14.47 4.74 -1.22
C SER A 59 13.11 4.07 -0.96
N PHE A 60 13.08 2.79 -0.59
CA PHE A 60 11.82 2.04 -0.45
C PHE A 60 10.95 2.47 0.73
N GLU A 61 11.48 3.10 1.77
CA GLU A 61 10.66 3.47 2.94
C GLU A 61 9.67 4.60 2.64
N ALA A 62 10.12 5.65 1.95
CA ALA A 62 9.24 6.76 1.56
C ALA A 62 8.19 6.33 0.50
N ALA A 63 8.52 5.33 -0.32
CA ALA A 63 7.64 4.80 -1.36
C ALA A 63 6.55 3.84 -0.83
N ARG A 64 6.77 3.20 0.33
CA ARG A 64 5.81 2.26 0.93
C ARG A 64 4.64 2.96 1.61
N GLU A 65 4.82 4.18 2.10
CA GLU A 65 3.77 4.89 2.83
C GLU A 65 2.49 5.15 1.99
N PRO A 66 2.57 5.62 0.74
CA PRO A 66 1.40 5.66 -0.14
C PRO A 66 0.70 4.29 -0.29
N ALA A 67 1.46 3.20 -0.39
CA ALA A 67 0.90 1.85 -0.50
C ALA A 67 0.19 1.43 0.79
N ARG A 68 0.80 1.67 1.95
CA ARG A 68 0.19 1.43 3.27
C ARG A 68 -1.12 2.20 3.44
N ARG A 69 -1.19 3.45 2.95
CA ARG A 69 -2.43 4.25 2.97
C ARG A 69 -3.53 3.67 2.08
N ILE A 70 -3.18 3.18 0.90
CA ILE A 70 -4.13 2.49 0.01
C ILE A 70 -4.66 1.23 0.69
N SER A 71 -3.78 0.44 1.31
CA SER A 71 -4.16 -0.75 2.07
C SER A 71 -5.06 -0.39 3.27
N CYS A 72 -4.73 0.65 4.03
CA CYS A 72 -5.55 1.17 5.11
C CYS A 72 -6.96 1.57 4.63
N GLY A 73 -7.05 2.30 3.50
CA GLY A 73 -8.34 2.64 2.88
C GLY A 73 -9.11 1.42 2.36
N SER A 74 -8.42 0.37 1.93
CA SER A 74 -9.05 -0.90 1.55
C SER A 74 -9.62 -1.63 2.76
N ASN A 75 -8.90 -1.67 3.89
CA ASN A 75 -9.39 -2.24 5.14
C ASN A 75 -10.67 -1.52 5.61
N LEU A 76 -10.69 -0.18 5.58
CA LEU A 76 -11.89 0.60 5.90
C LEU A 76 -13.09 0.26 5.02
N LYS A 77 -12.86 -0.01 3.73
CA LYS A 77 -13.92 -0.45 2.81
C LYS A 77 -14.43 -1.84 3.14
N GLN A 78 -13.54 -2.78 3.48
CA GLN A 78 -13.93 -4.13 3.89
C GLN A 78 -14.78 -4.09 5.17
N ILE A 79 -14.35 -3.32 6.18
CA ILE A 79 -15.13 -3.13 7.41
C ILE A 79 -16.51 -2.53 7.09
N ARG A 80 -16.58 -1.51 6.24
CA ARG A 80 -17.86 -0.91 5.82
C ARG A 80 -18.80 -1.95 5.21
N ILE A 81 -18.33 -2.76 4.28
CA ILE A 81 -19.17 -3.77 3.62
C ILE A 81 -19.75 -4.73 4.66
N CYS A 82 -18.94 -5.18 5.62
CA CYS A 82 -19.42 -6.03 6.71
C CYS A 82 -20.42 -5.29 7.64
N LEU A 83 -20.21 -4.00 7.90
CA LEU A 83 -21.17 -3.17 8.64
C LEU A 83 -22.50 -3.01 7.89
N GLU A 84 -22.48 -2.90 6.55
CA GLU A 84 -23.68 -2.90 5.71
C GLU A 84 -24.41 -4.24 5.79
N GLN A 85 -23.69 -5.36 5.71
CA GLN A 85 -24.27 -6.69 5.89
C GLN A 85 -24.94 -6.86 7.26
N TYR A 86 -24.28 -6.42 8.33
CA TYR A 86 -24.90 -6.40 9.66
C TYR A 86 -26.16 -5.52 9.66
N ALA A 87 -26.08 -4.32 9.08
CA ALA A 87 -27.24 -3.43 9.04
C ALA A 87 -28.42 -4.04 8.26
N GLU A 88 -28.17 -4.76 7.18
CA GLU A 88 -29.23 -5.48 6.42
C GLU A 88 -29.99 -6.48 7.31
N ASP A 89 -29.27 -7.21 8.18
CA ASP A 89 -29.87 -8.19 9.08
C ASP A 89 -30.55 -7.55 10.31
N PHE A 90 -30.10 -6.36 10.73
CA PHE A 90 -30.57 -5.66 11.94
C PHE A 90 -31.38 -4.38 11.65
N ASN A 91 -32.31 -4.44 10.70
CA ASN A 91 -33.26 -3.34 10.38
C ASN A 91 -32.59 -1.98 10.02
N GLY A 92 -31.42 -2.03 9.41
CA GLY A 92 -30.62 -0.87 9.02
C GLY A 92 -29.75 -0.30 10.15
N PHE A 93 -29.80 -0.86 11.36
CA PHE A 93 -28.99 -0.41 12.49
C PHE A 93 -27.59 -1.00 12.44
N LEU A 94 -26.62 -0.13 12.68
CA LEU A 94 -25.22 -0.50 12.79
C LEU A 94 -24.92 -1.11 14.17
N PRO A 95 -23.89 -1.97 14.27
CA PRO A 95 -23.53 -2.59 15.55
C PRO A 95 -23.09 -1.53 16.57
N PRO A 96 -23.22 -1.82 17.88
CA PRO A 96 -22.81 -0.90 18.94
C PRO A 96 -21.30 -0.65 18.95
N ASP A 97 -20.50 -1.64 18.52
CA ASP A 97 -19.05 -1.53 18.43
C ASP A 97 -18.46 -2.45 17.34
N LEU A 98 -17.15 -2.33 17.08
CA LEU A 98 -16.44 -3.18 16.12
C LEU A 98 -16.23 -4.64 16.59
N PRO A 99 -15.97 -4.93 17.89
CA PRO A 99 -15.92 -6.31 18.39
C PRO A 99 -17.19 -7.10 18.11
N THR A 100 -18.38 -6.48 18.21
CA THR A 100 -19.65 -7.14 17.87
C THR A 100 -19.60 -7.73 16.47
N LEU A 101 -19.00 -7.03 15.49
CA LEU A 101 -18.89 -7.49 14.10
C LEU A 101 -17.97 -8.72 13.95
N PHE A 102 -16.96 -8.82 14.82
CA PHE A 102 -16.05 -9.97 14.89
C PHE A 102 -16.71 -11.17 15.58
N GLU A 103 -17.40 -10.93 16.70
CA GLU A 103 -18.11 -11.96 17.47
C GLU A 103 -19.28 -12.57 16.70
N SER A 104 -19.99 -11.75 15.92
CA SER A 104 -21.07 -12.18 15.02
C SER A 104 -20.56 -12.75 13.68
N ALA A 105 -19.25 -12.88 13.52
CA ALA A 105 -18.58 -13.51 12.37
C ALA A 105 -18.84 -12.86 10.99
N TYR A 106 -19.36 -11.63 10.92
CA TYR A 106 -19.40 -10.87 9.65
C TYR A 106 -18.00 -10.47 9.19
N LEU A 107 -17.09 -10.21 10.13
CA LEU A 107 -15.68 -9.90 9.84
C LEU A 107 -14.76 -10.60 10.83
N SER A 108 -14.38 -11.83 10.52
CA SER A 108 -13.56 -12.69 11.38
C SER A 108 -12.04 -12.51 11.21
N ASP A 109 -11.59 -11.78 10.19
CA ASP A 109 -10.17 -11.53 9.97
C ASP A 109 -9.68 -10.35 10.83
N ALA A 110 -8.97 -10.68 11.91
CA ALA A 110 -8.38 -9.71 12.83
C ALA A 110 -7.37 -8.75 12.15
N ALA A 111 -6.74 -9.16 11.03
CA ALA A 111 -5.77 -8.33 10.33
C ALA A 111 -6.42 -7.09 9.70
N ILE A 112 -7.70 -7.17 9.31
CA ILE A 112 -8.44 -6.07 8.69
C ILE A 112 -8.66 -4.92 9.68
N TYR A 113 -8.78 -5.21 10.97
CA TYR A 113 -8.92 -4.20 12.03
C TYR A 113 -7.60 -3.48 12.38
N ARG A 114 -6.48 -3.91 11.79
CA ARG A 114 -5.16 -3.35 12.07
C ARG A 114 -4.68 -2.51 10.90
N CYS A 115 -4.06 -1.37 11.22
CA CYS A 115 -3.50 -0.50 10.19
C CYS A 115 -2.10 -0.98 9.80
N PRO A 116 -1.79 -1.18 8.51
CA PRO A 116 -0.44 -1.56 8.06
C PRO A 116 0.62 -0.46 8.26
N GLY A 117 0.18 0.77 8.57
CA GLY A 117 1.03 1.91 8.92
C GLY A 117 1.35 2.02 10.41
N ARG A 118 0.68 1.26 11.26
CA ARG A 118 0.86 1.22 12.72
C ARG A 118 2.33 1.08 13.10
N ARG A 119 2.84 2.01 13.92
CA ARG A 119 4.21 1.97 14.44
C ARG A 119 4.32 1.31 15.81
N GLU A 120 3.25 1.35 16.60
CA GLU A 120 3.21 0.89 17.99
C GLU A 120 2.03 -0.03 18.24
N SER A 121 2.19 -0.94 19.20
CA SER A 121 1.08 -1.79 19.61
C SER A 121 0.15 -1.08 20.60
N HIS A 122 -1.10 -0.91 20.20
CA HIS A 122 -2.21 -0.46 21.03
C HIS A 122 -3.03 -1.65 21.57
N THR A 123 -3.53 -1.50 22.79
CA THR A 123 -4.42 -2.44 23.49
C THR A 123 -5.83 -2.47 22.92
N ASP A 124 -6.20 -1.45 22.15
CA ASP A 124 -7.52 -1.37 21.52
C ASP A 124 -7.74 -2.52 20.53
N PHE A 125 -8.99 -2.95 20.40
CA PHE A 125 -9.38 -4.01 19.46
C PHE A 125 -9.01 -3.68 18.01
N SER A 126 -9.23 -2.42 17.62
CA SER A 126 -9.02 -1.92 16.26
C SER A 126 -8.16 -0.66 16.26
N ASP A 127 -7.31 -0.52 15.25
CA ASP A 127 -6.55 0.70 15.00
C ASP A 127 -7.41 1.77 14.28
N TYR A 128 -8.67 1.45 13.97
CA TYR A 128 -9.68 2.35 13.41
C TYR A 128 -10.69 2.78 14.48
N LEU A 129 -11.08 4.05 14.45
CA LEU A 129 -12.13 4.63 15.27
C LEU A 129 -13.48 4.44 14.58
N TYR A 130 -14.49 4.02 15.34
CA TYR A 130 -15.83 3.74 14.86
C TYR A 130 -16.86 4.69 15.50
N TYR A 131 -17.77 5.21 14.68
CA TYR A 131 -18.74 6.24 15.06
C TYR A 131 -20.19 5.86 14.69
N GLY A 132 -20.42 4.62 14.25
CA GLY A 132 -21.74 4.14 13.83
C GLY A 132 -22.65 3.64 14.95
N ALA A 133 -22.17 3.60 16.20
CA ALA A 133 -22.93 3.05 17.32
C ALA A 133 -24.32 3.71 17.46
N ASN A 134 -25.37 2.88 17.55
CA ASN A 134 -26.78 3.30 17.64
C ASN A 134 -27.29 4.17 16.47
N ARG A 135 -26.58 4.17 15.33
CA ARG A 135 -26.99 4.88 14.12
C ARG A 135 -27.47 3.90 13.06
N ARG A 136 -28.24 4.42 12.11
CA ARG A 136 -28.60 3.66 10.92
C ARG A 136 -27.65 3.97 9.77
N ILE A 137 -27.37 2.99 8.93
CA ILE A 137 -26.45 3.18 7.79
C ILE A 137 -27.04 4.14 6.72
N ASP A 138 -28.37 4.23 6.63
CA ASP A 138 -29.13 5.06 5.69
C ASP A 138 -29.44 6.47 6.23
N GLU A 139 -28.93 6.82 7.42
CA GLU A 139 -29.15 8.14 8.03
C GLU A 139 -28.61 9.27 7.14
N LYS A 140 -29.42 10.32 6.95
CA LYS A 140 -29.03 11.54 6.23
C LYS A 140 -28.92 12.71 7.22
N PRO A 141 -27.89 13.57 7.13
CA PRO A 141 -26.79 13.55 6.16
C PRO A 141 -25.75 12.46 6.45
N PRO A 142 -24.91 12.08 5.45
CA PRO A 142 -23.85 11.11 5.66
C PRO A 142 -22.90 11.56 6.79
N PHE A 143 -22.85 10.77 7.85
CA PHE A 143 -21.95 10.98 8.97
C PHE A 143 -20.63 10.20 8.79
N LEU A 144 -19.62 10.57 9.59
CA LEU A 144 -18.35 9.84 9.68
C LEU A 144 -18.60 8.45 10.29
N LEU A 145 -18.30 7.38 9.55
CA LEU A 145 -18.53 6.01 10.00
C LEU A 145 -17.26 5.41 10.62
N LEU A 146 -16.13 5.50 9.91
CA LEU A 146 -14.82 5.03 10.37
C LEU A 146 -13.76 6.10 10.16
N LYS A 147 -12.81 6.21 11.07
CA LYS A 147 -11.66 7.11 10.96
C LYS A 147 -10.39 6.39 11.35
N ASP A 148 -9.33 6.63 10.61
CA ASP A 148 -7.99 6.20 10.98
C ASP A 148 -7.50 6.95 12.22
N ARG A 149 -6.84 6.26 13.15
CA ARG A 149 -6.26 6.92 14.34
C ARG A 149 -5.08 7.80 13.90
N ALA A 150 -5.02 9.03 14.41
CA ALA A 150 -3.98 10.02 14.08
C ALA A 150 -2.54 9.50 14.28
N ARG A 151 -2.33 8.56 15.21
CA ARG A 151 -1.00 7.97 15.47
C ARG A 151 -0.54 6.94 14.42
N ASN A 152 -1.42 6.47 13.55
CA ASN A 152 -1.07 5.48 12.53
C ASN A 152 -0.25 6.09 11.38
N HIS A 153 -0.42 7.38 11.12
CA HIS A 153 0.26 8.10 10.03
C HIS A 153 0.80 9.46 10.53
N PRO A 154 1.80 9.50 11.44
CA PRO A 154 2.25 10.74 12.05
C PRO A 154 2.74 11.77 11.01
N GLY A 155 2.14 12.96 11.02
CA GLY A 155 2.44 14.07 10.10
C GLY A 155 1.95 13.84 8.67
N LYS A 156 1.04 12.87 8.45
CA LYS A 156 0.54 12.48 7.14
C LYS A 156 -0.97 12.21 7.21
N TYR A 157 -1.67 12.67 6.17
CA TYR A 157 -3.10 12.52 5.95
C TYR A 157 -3.70 11.20 6.49
N GLY A 158 -4.81 11.28 7.22
CA GLY A 158 -5.60 10.14 7.73
C GLY A 158 -6.77 9.80 6.81
N ASN A 159 -7.22 8.53 6.85
CA ASN A 159 -8.37 8.07 6.07
C ASN A 159 -9.68 8.22 6.87
N LEU A 160 -10.71 8.75 6.22
CA LEU A 160 -12.07 8.88 6.75
C LEU A 160 -13.04 8.14 5.84
N MET A 161 -13.84 7.24 6.40
CA MET A 161 -14.94 6.56 5.70
C MET A 161 -16.26 7.16 6.17
N LEU A 162 -17.03 7.71 5.24
CA LEU A 162 -18.40 8.15 5.52
C LEU A 162 -19.40 7.00 5.41
N SER A 163 -20.56 7.16 6.03
CA SER A 163 -21.71 6.22 5.97
C SER A 163 -22.26 6.00 4.55
N ASN A 164 -22.01 6.91 3.60
CA ASN A 164 -22.38 6.75 2.19
C ASN A 164 -21.31 6.07 1.30
N GLY A 165 -20.17 5.68 1.88
CA GLY A 165 -19.12 4.92 1.20
C GLY A 165 -18.03 5.77 0.60
N ASN A 166 -18.13 7.09 0.76
CA ASN A 166 -17.10 8.00 0.32
C ASN A 166 -15.89 7.91 1.28
N LEU A 167 -14.74 7.57 0.71
CA LEU A 167 -13.45 7.61 1.40
C LEU A 167 -12.84 9.00 1.19
N GLN A 168 -12.74 9.77 2.27
CA GLN A 168 -12.08 11.07 2.29
C GLN A 168 -10.72 10.97 2.96
N HIS A 169 -9.86 11.95 2.68
CA HIS A 169 -8.54 12.08 3.30
C HIS A 169 -8.48 13.38 4.07
N GLU A 170 -8.26 13.30 5.38
CA GLU A 170 -8.09 14.46 6.24
C GLU A 170 -6.61 14.78 6.37
N ARG A 171 -6.25 16.06 6.32
CA ARG A 171 -4.91 16.51 6.71
C ARG A 171 -4.90 16.71 8.22
N ASP A 172 -4.03 15.96 8.91
CA ASP A 172 -3.63 16.29 10.27
C ASP A 172 -2.96 17.68 10.32
#